data_AF-A0A829R9H7-F1
#
_entry.id   AF-A0A829R9H7-F1
#
_cell.length_a   1.000
_cell.length_b   1.000
_cell.length_c   1.000
_cell.angle_alpha   90.00
_cell.angle_beta   90.00
_cell.angle_gamma   90.00
#
_symmetry.space_group_name_H-M   'P 1'
#
loop_
_entity.id
_entity.type
_entity.pdbx_description
1 polymer ?
#
loop_
_entity_poly.entity_id
_entity_poly.type
_entity_poly.pdbx_seq_one_letter_code
_entity_poly.pdbx_strand_id
1 'polypeptide(L)'
;MNVLEAAQARMRYIFQEFEHVYFSVSGGKDSGIMVYLANQIAQKMNRTFDIVILDIEANYTETVIFLERCKQLPTVGTVYHFCLPFYEDNYSSILQPQWIMWNPREKERWIHPLPQDAITLDKLDERLLYYFNRSHGNPDIFLKKIREMVSRDLRRFYDRMRDRFTHPREPDAL
;
A
#
# COMPACT_ATOMS: atom_id res chain seq x y z
N MET A 1 12.48 -1.58 -31.44
CA MET A 1 12.08 -1.42 -30.03
C MET A 1 11.19 -2.60 -29.65
N ASN A 2 11.62 -3.44 -28.70
CA ASN A 2 10.83 -4.56 -28.16
C ASN A 2 9.97 -4.12 -26.95
N VAL A 3 9.11 -5.01 -26.44
CA VAL A 3 8.18 -4.72 -25.34
C VAL A 3 8.91 -4.28 -24.06
N LEU A 4 10.01 -4.96 -23.73
CA LEU A 4 10.83 -4.64 -22.55
C LEU A 4 11.48 -3.25 -22.69
N GLU A 5 12.05 -2.95 -23.84
CA GLU A 5 12.65 -1.65 -24.14
C GLU A 5 11.62 -0.52 -24.04
N ALA A 6 10.42 -0.74 -24.57
CA ALA A 6 9.33 0.23 -24.50
C ALA A 6 8.85 0.44 -23.05
N ALA A 7 8.77 -0.62 -22.24
CA ALA A 7 8.42 -0.52 -20.82
C ALA A 7 9.48 0.24 -20.03
N GLN A 8 10.76 -0.04 -20.26
CA GLN A 8 11.88 0.69 -19.65
C GLN A 8 11.89 2.16 -20.06
N ALA A 9 11.58 2.48 -21.32
CA ALA A 9 11.49 3.86 -21.79
C ALA A 9 10.36 4.64 -21.08
N ARG A 10 9.17 4.04 -20.95
CA ARG A 10 8.08 4.64 -20.16
C ARG A 10 8.45 4.82 -18.69
N MET A 11 9.15 3.85 -18.09
CA MET A 11 9.59 3.95 -16.71
C MET A 11 10.59 5.10 -16.51
N ARG A 12 11.58 5.23 -17.42
CA ARG A 12 12.52 6.35 -17.40
C ARG A 12 11.81 7.70 -17.50
N TYR A 13 10.86 7.81 -18.44
CA TYR A 13 10.04 9.01 -18.58
C TYR A 13 9.32 9.36 -17.28
N ILE A 14 8.64 8.39 -16.64
CA ILE A 14 7.97 8.61 -15.35
C ILE A 14 8.93 9.16 -14.29
N PHE A 15 10.12 8.55 -14.14
CA PHE A 15 11.10 9.00 -13.15
C PHE A 15 11.78 10.34 -13.48
N GLN A 16 11.75 10.77 -14.75
CA GLN A 16 12.24 12.08 -15.19
C GLN A 16 11.21 13.19 -14.95
N GLU A 17 9.94 12.92 -15.26
CA GLU A 17 8.87 13.91 -15.17
C GLU A 17 8.34 14.10 -13.75
N PHE A 18 8.31 13.04 -12.94
CA PHE A 18 7.71 13.08 -11.62
C PHE A 18 8.75 13.03 -10.50
N GLU A 19 8.66 14.01 -9.61
CA GLU A 19 9.54 14.05 -8.44
C GLU A 19 9.24 12.91 -7.46
N HIS A 20 7.98 12.51 -7.33
CA HIS A 20 7.51 11.45 -6.44
C HIS A 20 6.75 10.41 -7.25
N VAL A 21 7.19 9.16 -7.16
CA VAL A 21 6.60 8.02 -7.87
C VAL A 21 6.23 6.97 -6.83
N TYR A 22 5.05 6.39 -6.96
CA TYR A 22 4.62 5.25 -6.16
C TYR A 22 3.97 4.18 -7.02
N PHE A 23 4.10 2.92 -6.59
CA PHE A 23 3.49 1.77 -7.26
C PHE A 23 2.48 1.11 -6.33
N SER A 24 1.26 0.90 -6.82
CA SER A 24 0.28 0.03 -6.16
C SER A 24 0.60 -1.42 -6.51
N VAL A 25 0.92 -2.24 -5.51
CA VAL A 25 1.38 -3.62 -5.70
C VAL A 25 0.34 -4.57 -5.16
N SER A 26 -0.25 -5.37 -6.04
CA SER A 26 -1.31 -6.33 -5.69
C SER A 26 -0.78 -7.71 -5.31
N GLY A 27 0.53 -7.94 -5.44
CA GLY A 27 1.14 -9.26 -5.29
C GLY A 27 1.02 -10.14 -6.53
N GLY A 28 0.30 -9.68 -7.57
CA GLY A 28 0.20 -10.38 -8.85
C GLY A 28 1.42 -10.17 -9.75
N LYS A 29 1.61 -11.08 -10.72
CA LYS A 29 2.75 -11.11 -11.65
C LYS A 29 3.04 -9.77 -12.36
N ASP A 30 1.99 -9.07 -12.81
CA ASP A 30 2.12 -7.85 -13.61
C ASP A 30 2.58 -6.67 -12.74
N SER A 31 2.01 -6.54 -11.53
CA SER A 31 2.46 -5.55 -10.55
C SER A 31 3.87 -5.87 -10.06
N GLY A 32 4.20 -7.16 -9.92
CA GLY A 32 5.51 -7.64 -9.52
C GLY A 32 6.59 -7.26 -10.52
N ILE A 33 6.43 -7.63 -11.79
CA ILE A 33 7.44 -7.29 -12.81
C ILE A 33 7.60 -5.77 -12.96
N MET A 34 6.52 -5.00 -12.78
CA MET A 34 6.55 -3.54 -12.82
C MET A 34 7.43 -2.95 -11.72
N VAL A 35 7.31 -3.43 -10.48
CA VAL A 35 8.12 -2.98 -9.34
C VAL A 35 9.58 -3.37 -9.51
N TYR A 36 9.87 -4.59 -9.96
CA TYR A 36 11.25 -5.02 -10.22
C TYR A 36 11.89 -4.20 -11.36
N LEU A 37 11.13 -3.89 -12.41
CA LEU A 37 11.61 -3.03 -13.49
C LEU A 37 11.82 -1.59 -13.01
N ALA A 38 10.90 -1.06 -12.20
CA ALA A 38 11.04 0.24 -11.56
C ALA A 38 12.32 0.30 -10.72
N ASN A 39 12.59 -0.73 -9.91
CA ASN A 39 13.81 -0.83 -9.11
C ASN A 39 15.10 -0.84 -9.95
N GLN A 40 15.12 -1.52 -11.09
CA GLN A 40 16.26 -1.48 -12.00
C GLN A 40 16.49 -0.10 -12.61
N ILE A 41 15.42 0.59 -13.01
CA ILE A 41 15.51 1.92 -13.64
C ILE A 41 15.84 3.00 -12.60
N ALA A 42 15.20 2.95 -11.44
CA ALA A 42 15.42 3.87 -10.33
C ALA A 42 16.88 3.82 -9.85
N GLN A 43 17.49 2.63 -9.72
CA GLN A 43 18.91 2.49 -9.39
C GLN A 43 19.82 3.19 -10.40
N LYS A 44 19.58 2.99 -11.70
CA LYS A 44 20.37 3.62 -12.78
C LYS A 44 20.24 5.14 -12.81
N MET A 45 19.11 5.66 -12.33
CA MET A 45 18.81 7.09 -12.31
C MET A 45 19.11 7.74 -10.96
N ASN A 46 19.58 6.97 -9.97
CA ASN A 46 19.73 7.40 -8.58
C ASN A 46 18.44 8.03 -8.01
N ARG A 47 17.31 7.35 -8.23
CA ARG A 47 15.97 7.73 -7.77
C ARG A 47 15.43 6.66 -6.84
N THR A 48 14.43 7.03 -6.05
CA THR A 48 13.63 6.12 -5.21
C THR A 48 12.16 6.21 -5.60
N PHE A 49 11.37 5.23 -5.17
CA PHE A 49 9.92 5.24 -5.28
C PHE A 49 9.28 4.62 -4.05
N ASP A 50 8.00 4.88 -3.87
CA ASP A 50 7.21 4.30 -2.78
C ASP A 50 6.35 3.13 -3.26
N ILE A 51 5.96 2.26 -2.33
CA ILE A 51 5.04 1.15 -2.61
C ILE A 51 3.77 1.32 -1.78
N VAL A 52 2.62 1.07 -2.40
CA VAL A 52 1.32 0.99 -1.74
C VAL A 52 0.80 -0.44 -1.87
N ILE A 53 0.42 -1.03 -0.76
CA ILE A 53 -0.18 -2.37 -0.68
C ILE A 53 -1.52 -2.22 0.02
N LEU A 54 -2.59 -2.70 -0.61
CA LEU A 54 -3.84 -3.01 0.10
C LEU A 54 -3.81 -4.50 0.40
N ASP A 55 -3.63 -4.84 1.66
CA ASP A 55 -3.45 -6.22 2.08
C ASP A 55 -4.79 -6.85 2.42
N ILE A 56 -4.97 -8.08 1.93
CA ILE A 56 -6.11 -8.94 2.24
C ILE A 56 -5.61 -9.94 3.28
N GLU A 57 -6.28 -10.00 4.43
CA GLU A 57 -5.90 -10.88 5.55
C GLU A 57 -5.77 -12.35 5.15
N ALA A 58 -6.51 -12.79 4.14
CA ALA A 58 -6.53 -14.16 3.62
C ALA A 58 -5.60 -14.40 2.42
N ASN A 59 -4.63 -13.52 2.16
CA ASN A 59 -3.69 -13.67 1.05
C ASN A 59 -2.94 -15.02 1.10
N TYR A 60 -2.61 -15.58 -0.07
CA TYR A 60 -1.75 -16.78 -0.10
C TYR A 60 -0.39 -16.48 0.54
N THR A 61 0.13 -17.41 1.33
CA THR A 61 1.43 -17.26 2.02
C THR A 61 2.56 -16.85 1.07
N GLU A 62 2.62 -17.43 -0.13
CA GLU A 62 3.62 -17.05 -1.16
C GLU A 62 3.45 -15.62 -1.66
N THR A 63 2.22 -15.10 -1.68
CA THR A 63 1.95 -13.70 -2.03
C THR A 63 2.45 -12.76 -0.94
N VAL A 64 2.22 -13.10 0.33
CA VAL A 64 2.76 -12.35 1.48
C VAL A 64 4.28 -12.31 1.43
N ILE A 65 4.94 -13.47 1.26
CA ILE A 65 6.41 -13.56 1.13
C ILE A 65 6.91 -12.76 -0.08
N PHE A 66 6.19 -12.80 -1.20
CA PHE A 66 6.53 -12.02 -2.38
C PHE A 66 6.45 -10.51 -2.12
N LEU A 67 5.39 -10.03 -1.48
CA LEU A 67 5.23 -8.62 -1.10
C LEU A 67 6.35 -8.16 -0.17
N GLU A 68 6.74 -8.98 0.83
CA GLU A 68 7.88 -8.68 1.71
C GLU A 68 9.20 -8.52 0.93
N ARG A 69 9.45 -9.36 -0.08
CA ARG A 69 10.62 -9.19 -0.97
C ARG A 69 10.55 -7.89 -1.78
N CYS A 70 9.37 -7.48 -2.23
CA CYS A 70 9.21 -6.21 -2.93
C CYS A 70 9.51 -5.01 -2.03
N LYS A 71 9.11 -5.05 -0.76
CA LYS A 71 9.40 -3.99 0.23
C LYS A 71 10.89 -3.80 0.47
N GLN A 72 11.67 -4.88 0.38
CA GLN A 72 13.11 -4.90 0.64
C GLN A 72 13.97 -4.45 -0.54
N LEU A 73 13.36 -4.06 -1.67
CA LEU A 73 14.12 -3.59 -2.83
C LEU A 73 14.85 -2.27 -2.51
N PRO A 74 16.10 -2.09 -2.96
CA PRO A 74 16.99 -1.02 -2.48
C PRO A 74 16.53 0.40 -2.85
N THR A 75 15.64 0.54 -3.83
CA THR A 75 15.10 1.85 -4.25
C THR A 75 13.71 2.14 -3.69
N VAL A 76 13.15 1.21 -2.91
CA VAL A 76 11.90 1.44 -2.20
C VAL A 76 12.19 2.35 -1.02
N GLY A 77 11.54 3.51 -1.01
CA GLY A 77 11.64 4.50 0.06
C GLY A 77 10.63 4.21 1.17
N THR A 78 9.37 4.59 0.94
CA THR A 78 8.27 4.38 1.89
C THR A 78 7.37 3.24 1.43
N VAL A 79 6.95 2.42 2.39
CA VAL A 79 5.94 1.39 2.21
C VAL A 79 4.65 1.81 2.91
N TYR A 80 3.56 1.89 2.16
CA TYR A 80 2.22 2.12 2.68
C TYR A 80 1.47 0.78 2.66
N HIS A 81 1.55 0.04 3.76
CA HIS A 81 0.95 -1.28 3.88
C HIS A 81 -0.41 -1.19 4.60
N PHE A 82 -1.50 -1.06 3.87
CA PHE A 82 -2.82 -0.87 4.44
C PHE A 82 -3.50 -2.21 4.76
N CYS A 83 -3.81 -2.42 6.02
CA CYS A 83 -4.62 -3.55 6.52
C CYS A 83 -5.92 -2.97 7.09
N LEU A 84 -6.89 -2.70 6.22
CA LEU A 84 -8.11 -1.92 6.54
C LEU A 84 -9.39 -2.73 6.32
N PRO A 85 -10.48 -2.43 7.07
CA PRO A 85 -11.76 -3.12 6.94
C PRO A 85 -12.54 -2.72 5.70
N PHE A 86 -12.13 -3.27 4.55
CA PHE A 86 -12.83 -3.17 3.27
C PHE A 86 -13.67 -4.42 2.99
N TYR A 87 -14.72 -4.26 2.20
CA TYR A 87 -15.50 -5.37 1.67
C TYR A 87 -14.72 -6.10 0.59
N GLU A 88 -14.80 -7.43 0.64
CA GLU A 88 -14.31 -8.33 -0.37
C GLU A 88 -15.39 -9.36 -0.70
N ASP A 89 -15.41 -9.81 -1.94
CA ASP A 89 -16.35 -10.82 -2.40
C ASP A 89 -15.98 -12.19 -1.84
N ASN A 90 -16.99 -12.94 -1.42
CA ASN A 90 -16.85 -14.31 -1.00
C ASN A 90 -17.45 -15.23 -2.08
N TYR A 91 -16.57 -15.79 -2.90
CA TYR A 91 -16.96 -16.71 -3.97
C TYR A 91 -17.27 -18.13 -3.48
N SER A 92 -17.05 -18.42 -2.20
CA SER A 92 -17.27 -19.76 -1.62
C SER A 92 -18.63 -19.92 -0.94
N SER A 93 -19.42 -18.86 -0.80
CA SER A 93 -20.75 -18.92 -0.18
C SER A 93 -21.75 -18.01 -0.85
N ILE A 94 -22.86 -18.59 -1.30
CA ILE A 94 -24.00 -17.81 -1.83
C ILE A 94 -24.78 -17.12 -0.69
N LEU A 95 -24.74 -17.69 0.53
CA LEU A 95 -25.44 -17.14 1.70
C LEU A 95 -24.69 -15.97 2.35
N GLN A 96 -23.37 -15.95 2.20
CA GLN A 96 -22.49 -14.91 2.71
C GLN A 96 -21.62 -14.42 1.56
N PRO A 97 -22.19 -13.63 0.62
CA PRO A 97 -21.51 -13.26 -0.63
C PRO A 97 -20.37 -12.27 -0.45
N GLN A 98 -20.22 -11.68 0.74
CA GLN A 98 -19.14 -10.75 1.06
C GLN A 98 -18.61 -10.99 2.47
N TRP A 99 -17.37 -10.59 2.67
CA TRP A 99 -16.71 -10.53 3.97
C TRP A 99 -15.94 -9.21 4.10
N ILE A 100 -15.45 -8.92 5.30
CA ILE A 100 -14.69 -7.69 5.58
C ILE A 100 -13.26 -8.10 5.92
N MET A 101 -12.30 -7.72 5.10
CA MET A 101 -10.89 -8.03 5.35
C MET A 101 -10.38 -7.29 6.57
N TRP A 102 -9.47 -7.88 7.36
CA TRP A 102 -8.98 -7.26 8.61
C TRP A 102 -10.10 -6.72 9.53
N ASN A 103 -11.26 -7.37 9.57
CA ASN A 103 -12.39 -6.93 10.40
C ASN A 103 -12.00 -6.94 11.89
N PRO A 104 -11.98 -5.79 12.59
CA PRO A 104 -11.55 -5.73 13.99
C PRO A 104 -12.52 -6.44 14.95
N ARG A 105 -13.74 -6.78 14.49
CA ARG A 105 -14.74 -7.53 15.26
C ARG A 105 -14.59 -9.04 15.14
N GLU A 106 -13.75 -9.53 14.23
CA GLU A 106 -13.56 -10.96 13.94
C GLU A 106 -12.07 -11.33 13.90
N LYS A 107 -11.28 -10.77 14.82
CA LYS A 107 -9.81 -10.96 14.85
C LYS A 107 -9.41 -12.42 15.02
N GLU A 108 -10.21 -13.19 15.73
CA GLU A 108 -10.04 -14.63 15.96
C GLU A 108 -10.17 -15.47 14.68
N ARG A 109 -10.74 -14.90 13.61
CA ARG A 109 -10.89 -15.56 12.32
C ARG A 109 -9.79 -15.22 11.33
N TRP A 110 -8.88 -14.30 11.68
CA TRP A 110 -7.78 -13.94 10.81
C TRP A 110 -6.82 -15.12 10.62
N ILE A 111 -6.55 -15.45 9.37
CA ILE A 111 -5.65 -16.47 8.85
C ILE A 111 -4.20 -16.04 9.06
N HIS A 112 -3.88 -14.78 8.73
CA HIS A 112 -2.55 -14.22 8.93
C HIS A 112 -2.51 -13.24 10.10
N PRO A 113 -1.39 -13.20 10.85
CA PRO A 113 -1.16 -12.13 11.81
C PRO A 113 -1.00 -10.80 11.07
N LEU A 114 -1.36 -9.69 11.74
CA LEU A 114 -1.10 -8.37 11.20
C LEU A 114 0.42 -8.17 10.94
N PRO A 115 0.80 -7.68 9.75
CA PRO A 115 2.17 -7.28 9.47
C PRO A 115 2.65 -6.18 10.43
N GLN A 116 3.94 -6.18 10.77
CA GLN A 116 4.50 -5.20 11.72
C GLN A 116 4.38 -3.75 11.21
N ASP A 117 4.52 -3.57 9.89
CA ASP A 117 4.42 -2.29 9.19
C ASP A 117 2.98 -1.91 8.81
N ALA A 118 1.98 -2.67 9.26
CA ALA A 118 0.59 -2.45 8.89
C ALA A 118 0.06 -1.09 9.36
N ILE A 119 -0.55 -0.37 8.43
CA ILE A 119 -1.39 0.80 8.64
C ILE A 119 -2.82 0.30 8.82
N THR A 120 -3.23 0.24 10.09
CA THR A 120 -4.56 -0.18 10.53
C THR A 120 -5.49 1.03 10.72
N LEU A 121 -6.79 0.77 10.91
CA LEU A 121 -7.82 1.81 11.04
C LEU A 121 -7.50 2.86 12.14
N ASP A 122 -6.97 2.41 13.27
CA ASP A 122 -6.57 3.25 14.41
C ASP A 122 -5.32 4.11 14.14
N LYS A 123 -4.52 3.75 13.12
CA LYS A 123 -3.33 4.50 12.70
C LYS A 123 -3.62 5.52 11.60
N LEU A 124 -4.85 5.58 11.09
CA LEU A 124 -5.22 6.58 10.08
C LEU A 124 -5.28 7.96 10.71
N ASP A 125 -4.73 8.96 10.02
CA ASP A 125 -4.98 10.36 10.39
C ASP A 125 -6.36 10.82 9.91
N GLU A 126 -6.74 12.04 10.27
CA GLU A 126 -8.05 12.61 9.93
C GLU A 126 -8.35 12.60 8.42
N ARG A 127 -7.31 12.80 7.58
CA ARG A 127 -7.47 12.89 6.14
C ARG A 127 -7.65 11.52 5.51
N LEU A 128 -6.83 10.54 5.88
CA LEU A 128 -7.00 9.17 5.42
C LEU A 128 -8.30 8.56 5.94
N LEU A 129 -8.66 8.84 7.19
CA LEU A 129 -9.93 8.40 7.76
C LEU A 129 -11.12 8.99 6.98
N TYR A 130 -11.06 10.27 6.60
CA TYR A 130 -12.06 10.88 5.73
C TYR A 130 -12.20 10.15 4.38
N TYR A 131 -11.08 9.81 3.72
CA TYR A 131 -11.12 9.09 2.45
C TYR A 131 -11.58 7.64 2.61
N PHE A 132 -11.16 6.96 3.68
CA PHE A 132 -11.63 5.63 4.05
C PHE A 132 -13.15 5.64 4.20
N ASN A 133 -13.71 6.58 4.98
CA ASN A 133 -15.16 6.69 5.17
C ASN A 133 -15.90 6.96 3.84
N ARG A 134 -15.34 7.80 2.96
CA ARG A 134 -15.91 8.08 1.63
C ARG A 134 -15.69 6.98 0.60
N SER A 135 -14.92 5.95 0.92
CA SER A 135 -14.81 4.77 0.08
C SER A 135 -16.00 3.83 0.25
N HIS A 136 -16.80 4.02 1.31
CA HIS A 136 -17.92 3.14 1.67
C HIS A 136 -17.51 1.67 1.76
N GLY A 137 -16.29 1.42 2.26
CA GLY A 137 -15.75 0.06 2.40
C GLY A 137 -15.21 -0.53 1.08
N ASN A 138 -15.13 0.24 -0.01
CA ASN A 138 -14.60 -0.25 -1.28
C ASN A 138 -13.11 0.11 -1.45
N PRO A 139 -12.21 -0.88 -1.62
CA PRO A 139 -10.77 -0.65 -1.70
C PRO A 139 -10.34 0.14 -2.94
N ASP A 140 -11.00 -0.08 -4.09
CA ASP A 140 -10.70 0.64 -5.33
C ASP A 140 -11.06 2.13 -5.26
N ILE A 141 -12.19 2.45 -4.63
CA ILE A 141 -12.60 3.84 -4.41
C ILE A 141 -11.59 4.53 -3.47
N PHE A 142 -11.12 3.82 -2.44
CA PHE A 142 -10.10 4.32 -1.54
C PHE A 142 -8.79 4.65 -2.27
N LEU A 143 -8.27 3.73 -3.10
CA LEU A 143 -7.05 3.96 -3.90
C LEU A 143 -7.18 5.15 -4.86
N LYS A 144 -8.33 5.30 -5.52
CA LYS A 144 -8.60 6.45 -6.40
C LYS A 144 -8.54 7.77 -5.63
N LYS A 145 -9.05 7.80 -4.40
CA LYS A 145 -9.02 8.99 -3.52
C LYS A 145 -7.62 9.28 -2.98
N ILE A 146 -6.83 8.25 -2.66
CA ILE A 146 -5.42 8.42 -2.32
C ILE A 146 -4.67 9.08 -3.49
N ARG A 147 -4.90 8.66 -4.74
CA ARG A 147 -4.27 9.29 -5.91
C ARG A 147 -4.55 10.80 -6.00
N GLU A 148 -5.78 11.22 -5.73
CA GLU A 148 -6.14 12.65 -5.67
C GLU A 148 -5.39 13.39 -4.55
N MET A 149 -5.14 12.72 -3.41
CA MET A 149 -4.32 13.25 -2.32
C MET A 149 -2.84 13.41 -2.73
N VAL A 150 -2.25 12.40 -3.36
CA VAL A 150 -0.84 12.40 -3.83
C VAL A 150 -0.59 13.54 -4.80
N SER A 151 -1.54 13.83 -5.69
CA SER A 151 -1.44 14.96 -6.62
C SER A 151 -1.43 16.35 -5.98
N ARG A 152 -1.76 16.46 -4.67
CA ARG A 152 -2.00 17.75 -4.01
C ARG A 152 -1.09 18.07 -2.82
N ASP A 153 -0.56 17.10 -2.07
CA ASP A 153 0.46 17.36 -1.02
C ASP A 153 0.81 16.07 -0.22
N LEU A 154 1.87 15.35 -0.59
CA LEU A 154 2.37 14.18 0.17
C LEU A 154 3.45 14.54 1.20
N ARG A 155 4.28 15.56 0.92
CA ARG A 155 5.41 15.95 1.78
C ARG A 155 4.98 16.36 3.20
N ARG A 156 3.99 17.25 3.30
CA ARG A 156 3.46 17.73 4.60
C ARG A 156 2.73 16.67 5.42
N PHE A 157 2.19 15.66 4.75
CA PHE A 157 1.49 14.56 5.40
C PHE A 157 2.49 13.57 6.01
N TYR A 158 3.52 13.23 5.25
CA TYR A 158 4.57 12.30 5.65
C TYR A 158 5.39 12.81 6.85
N ASP A 159 5.77 14.09 6.85
CA ASP A 159 6.51 14.69 7.97
C ASP A 159 5.72 14.57 9.30
N ARG A 160 4.38 14.73 9.24
CA ARG A 160 3.50 14.58 10.42
C ARG A 160 3.32 13.15 10.91
N MET A 161 3.39 12.17 10.02
CA MET A 161 3.28 10.76 10.42
C MET A 161 4.60 10.23 10.95
N ARG A 162 5.74 10.57 10.33
CA ARG A 162 7.08 10.15 10.78
C ARG A 162 7.34 10.55 12.24
N ASP A 163 6.96 11.77 12.62
CA ASP A 163 7.12 12.28 14.00
C ASP A 163 6.29 11.51 15.05
N ARG A 164 5.18 10.88 14.66
CA ARG A 164 4.34 10.09 15.58
C ARG A 164 4.86 8.66 15.81
N PHE A 165 5.70 8.13 14.92
CA PHE A 165 6.24 6.79 15.03
C PHE A 165 7.64 6.74 15.65
N THR A 166 8.35 7.87 15.74
CA THR A 166 9.69 7.94 16.35
C THR A 166 9.68 8.27 17.85
N HIS A 167 8.58 8.82 18.39
CA HIS A 167 8.43 9.09 19.83
C HIS A 167 7.09 8.53 20.35
N PRO A 168 7.08 7.38 21.07
CA PRO A 168 5.88 6.99 21.82
C PRO A 168 5.61 8.07 22.87
N ARG A 169 4.39 8.62 22.90
CA ARG A 169 3.95 9.48 24.00
C ARG A 169 4.04 8.67 25.29
N GLU A 170 4.83 9.14 26.25
CA GLU A 170 4.72 8.65 27.62
C GLU A 170 3.27 8.83 28.08
N PRO A 171 2.66 7.83 28.73
CA PRO A 171 1.32 7.97 29.26
C PRO A 171 1.33 9.09 30.32
N ASP A 172 0.45 10.08 30.13
CA ASP A 172 0.21 11.14 31.10
C ASP A 172 -0.03 10.51 32.48
N ALA A 173 0.83 10.86 33.43
CA ALA A 173 0.71 10.43 34.81
C ALA A 173 -0.61 10.96 35.40
N LEU A 174 -1.45 10.03 35.86
CA LEU A 174 -2.51 10.25 36.83
C LEU A 174 -2.12 9.62 38.16
#